data_AF-A0A934ACZ6-F1
#
_entry.id   AF-A0A934ACZ6-F1
#
_cell.length_a   1.000
_cell.length_b   1.000
_cell.length_c   1.000
_cell.angle_alpha   90.00
_cell.angle_beta   90.00
_cell.angle_gamma   90.00
#
_symmetry.space_group_name_H-M   'P 1'
#
loop_
_entity.id
_entity.type
_entity.pdbx_description
1 polymer ?
#
loop_
_entity_poly.entity_id
_entity_poly.type
_entity_poly.pdbx_seq_one_letter_code
_entity_poly.pdbx_strand_id
1 'polypeptide(L)'
;MKDLSTEHKFKLVVVLFPVRYQVETQKEEHWPQQQFSLLMNKLDISHFDLLPSLREQFHKDNINRYYDQAHPTASGSAFMGTQIGKFLVESNNL
;
A
#
# COMPACT_ATOMS: atom_id res chain seq x y z
N MET A 1 -14.49 10.15 -6.51
CA MET A 1 -13.77 10.29 -5.22
C MET A 1 -12.89 11.52 -5.18
N LYS A 2 -12.00 11.75 -6.16
CA LYS A 2 -11.21 13.00 -6.22
C LYS A 2 -12.11 14.25 -6.18
N ASP A 3 -13.07 14.35 -7.09
CA ASP A 3 -13.96 15.52 -7.16
C ASP A 3 -14.74 15.74 -5.85
N LEU A 4 -15.26 14.65 -5.27
CA LEU A 4 -15.92 14.67 -3.95
C LEU A 4 -15.00 15.16 -2.83
N SER A 5 -13.73 14.73 -2.83
CA SER A 5 -12.74 15.16 -1.83
C SER A 5 -12.46 16.66 -1.92
N THR A 6 -12.41 17.19 -3.14
CA THR A 6 -12.25 18.62 -3.41
C THR A 6 -13.50 19.41 -3.00
N GLU A 7 -14.69 18.96 -3.41
CA GLU A 7 -15.98 19.60 -3.11
C GLU A 7 -16.23 19.68 -1.61
N HIS A 8 -16.01 18.58 -0.90
CA HIS A 8 -16.28 18.47 0.54
C HIS A 8 -15.05 18.73 1.43
N LYS A 9 -13.92 19.16 0.83
CA LYS A 9 -12.69 19.55 1.53
C LYS A 9 -12.14 18.50 2.50
N PHE A 10 -12.23 17.22 2.13
CA PHE A 10 -11.55 16.15 2.86
C PHE A 10 -10.31 15.68 2.11
N LYS A 11 -9.33 15.15 2.84
CA LYS A 11 -8.09 14.62 2.26
C LYS A 11 -8.34 13.22 1.71
N LEU A 12 -7.92 12.97 0.47
CA LEU A 12 -8.00 11.66 -0.17
C LEU A 12 -6.61 11.05 -0.27
N VAL A 13 -6.47 9.82 0.24
CA VAL A 13 -5.29 8.98 0.07
C VAL A 13 -5.72 7.66 -0.56
N VAL A 14 -4.93 7.15 -1.52
CA VAL A 14 -5.15 5.82 -2.11
C VAL A 14 -4.01 4.89 -1.69
N VAL A 15 -4.35 3.76 -1.07
CA VAL A 15 -3.39 2.73 -0.68
C VAL A 15 -3.50 1.54 -1.62
N LEU A 16 -2.36 1.12 -2.20
CA LEU A 16 -2.27 -0.09 -3.02
C LEU A 16 -1.85 -1.26 -2.14
N PHE A 17 -2.74 -2.26 -2.06
CA PHE A 17 -2.49 -3.50 -1.33
C PHE A 17 -1.96 -4.57 -2.31
N PRO A 18 -0.78 -5.16 -2.06
CA PRO A 18 -0.29 -6.27 -2.87
C PRO A 18 -1.02 -7.57 -2.54
N VAL A 19 -1.05 -8.48 -3.51
CA VAL A 19 -1.44 -9.88 -3.27
C VAL A 19 -0.26 -10.70 -2.74
N ARG A 20 -0.55 -11.82 -2.08
CA ARG A 20 0.43 -12.74 -1.50
C ARG A 20 1.57 -13.08 -2.47
N TYR A 21 1.25 -13.46 -3.70
CA TYR A 21 2.25 -13.81 -4.71
C TYR A 21 3.23 -12.68 -5.05
N GLN A 22 2.78 -11.42 -4.99
CA GLN A 22 3.67 -10.28 -5.22
C GLN A 22 4.63 -10.08 -4.03
N VAL A 23 4.21 -10.41 -2.81
CA VAL A 23 5.06 -10.32 -1.62
C VAL A 23 6.09 -11.44 -1.59
N GLU A 24 5.68 -12.67 -1.92
CA GLU A 24 6.51 -13.87 -1.77
C GLU A 24 7.49 -14.10 -2.95
N THR A 25 7.22 -13.54 -4.12
CA THR A 25 8.06 -13.73 -5.30
C THR A 25 9.42 -13.04 -5.15
N GLN A 26 10.49 -13.72 -5.59
CA GLN A 26 11.82 -13.14 -5.75
C GLN A 26 11.95 -12.29 -7.02
N LYS A 27 10.95 -12.34 -7.92
CA LYS A 27 10.96 -11.54 -9.15
C LYS A 27 10.60 -10.09 -8.85
N GLU A 28 11.49 -9.19 -9.20
CA GLU A 28 11.30 -7.74 -9.15
C GLU A 28 10.54 -7.23 -10.38
N GLU A 29 9.30 -7.69 -10.57
CA GLU A 29 8.40 -7.06 -11.53
C GLU A 29 7.63 -5.93 -10.82
N HIS A 30 7.99 -4.68 -11.16
CA HIS A 30 7.42 -3.47 -10.55
C HIS A 30 6.55 -2.67 -11.50
N TRP A 31 6.30 -3.16 -12.73
CA TRP A 31 5.54 -2.42 -13.73
C TRP A 31 4.14 -2.00 -13.24
N PRO A 32 3.33 -2.87 -12.60
CA PRO A 32 2.02 -2.46 -12.09
C PRO A 32 2.11 -1.33 -11.05
N GLN A 33 3.08 -1.41 -10.14
CA GLN A 33 3.32 -0.40 -9.09
C GLN A 33 3.77 0.93 -9.71
N GLN A 34 4.64 0.89 -10.71
CA GLN A 34 5.06 2.08 -11.45
C GLN A 34 3.88 2.75 -12.16
N GLN A 35 3.04 1.97 -12.86
CA GLN A 35 1.85 2.51 -13.53
C GLN A 35 0.85 3.13 -12.54
N PHE A 36 0.65 2.48 -11.39
CA PHE A 36 -0.16 3.02 -10.31
C PHE A 36 0.37 4.38 -9.84
N SER A 37 1.67 4.47 -9.52
CA SER A 37 2.27 5.73 -9.05
C SER A 37 2.19 6.82 -10.12
N LEU A 38 2.48 6.52 -11.39
CA LEU A 38 2.35 7.47 -12.49
C LEU A 38 0.91 8.00 -12.62
N LEU A 39 -0.09 7.13 -12.49
CA LEU A 39 -1.49 7.53 -12.55
C LEU A 39 -1.88 8.40 -11.35
N MET A 40 -1.49 8.02 -10.13
CA MET A 40 -1.79 8.81 -8.93
C MET A 40 -1.13 10.18 -8.96
N ASN A 41 0.13 10.27 -9.42
CA ASN A 41 0.84 11.52 -9.62
C ASN A 41 0.16 12.40 -10.67
N LYS A 42 -0.25 11.84 -11.81
CA LYS A 42 -1.01 12.57 -12.85
C LYS A 42 -2.32 13.12 -12.30
N LEU A 43 -2.95 12.40 -11.37
CA LEU A 43 -4.19 12.79 -10.73
C LEU A 43 -3.97 13.72 -9.52
N ASP A 44 -2.74 14.02 -9.13
CA ASP A 44 -2.41 14.78 -7.91
C ASP A 44 -3.11 14.19 -6.67
N ILE A 45 -3.03 12.87 -6.52
CA ILE A 45 -3.59 12.13 -5.39
C ILE A 45 -2.44 11.54 -4.58
N SER A 46 -2.42 11.86 -3.27
CA SER A 46 -1.51 11.20 -2.33
C SER A 46 -1.77 9.70 -2.32
N HIS A 47 -0.70 8.91 -2.43
CA HIS A 47 -0.83 7.47 -2.54
C HIS A 47 0.30 6.75 -1.81
N PHE A 48 0.03 5.49 -1.44
CA PHE A 48 0.98 4.65 -0.74
C PHE A 48 0.93 3.23 -1.30
N ASP A 49 2.09 2.70 -1.68
CA ASP A 49 2.24 1.30 -2.11
C ASP A 49 2.79 0.48 -0.94
N LEU A 50 2.03 -0.52 -0.50
CA LEU A 50 2.42 -1.40 0.61
C LEU A 50 3.42 -2.49 0.20
N LEU A 51 3.62 -2.75 -1.10
CA LEU A 51 4.47 -3.84 -1.57
C LEU A 51 5.90 -3.78 -1.05
N PRO A 52 6.63 -2.64 -1.11
CA PRO A 52 8.01 -2.58 -0.63
C PRO A 52 8.15 -3.00 0.83
N SER A 53 7.33 -2.44 1.72
CA SER A 53 7.38 -2.74 3.16
C SER A 53 6.99 -4.18 3.49
N LEU A 54 6.00 -4.74 2.79
CA LEU A 54 5.59 -6.13 2.99
C LEU A 54 6.65 -7.11 2.48
N ARG A 55 7.26 -6.83 1.33
CA ARG A 55 8.32 -7.67 0.76
C ARG A 55 9.59 -7.63 1.62
N GLU A 56 10.01 -6.45 2.08
CA GLU A 56 11.12 -6.32 3.02
C GLU A 56 10.87 -7.13 4.29
N GLN A 57 9.68 -7.01 4.88
CA GLN A 57 9.33 -7.74 6.09
C GLN A 57 9.27 -9.25 5.85
N PHE A 58 8.70 -9.70 4.74
CA PHE A 58 8.68 -11.11 4.36
C PHE A 58 10.09 -11.67 4.15
N HIS A 59 10.99 -10.96 3.48
CA HIS A 59 12.39 -11.38 3.32
C HIS A 59 13.14 -11.43 4.65
N LYS A 60 12.76 -10.60 5.62
CA LYS A 60 13.38 -10.53 6.95
C LYS A 60 13.00 -11.70 7.85
N ASP A 61 11.73 -12.10 7.86
CA ASP A 61 11.22 -13.11 8.83
C ASP A 61 10.66 -14.40 8.20
N ASN A 62 10.45 -14.41 6.88
CA ASN A 62 9.86 -15.52 6.13
C ASN A 62 8.46 -15.93 6.65
N ILE A 63 7.70 -14.99 7.23
CA ILE A 63 6.35 -15.23 7.76
C ILE A 63 5.30 -14.80 6.74
N ASN A 64 4.49 -15.77 6.30
CA ASN A 64 3.30 -15.49 5.50
C ASN A 64 2.25 -14.73 6.33
N ARG A 65 1.83 -13.57 5.83
CA ARG A 65 0.86 -12.67 6.45
C ARG A 65 -0.52 -12.73 5.82
N TYR A 66 -0.80 -13.69 4.96
CA TYR A 66 -2.08 -13.87 4.28
C TYR A 66 -2.73 -15.23 4.59
N TYR A 67 -4.06 -15.25 4.69
CA TYR A 67 -4.84 -16.49 4.74
C TYR A 67 -4.90 -17.15 3.35
N ASP A 68 -5.07 -16.33 2.32
CA ASP A 68 -5.16 -16.74 0.92
C ASP A 68 -4.34 -15.81 0.01
N GLN A 69 -4.78 -15.55 -1.22
CA GLN A 69 -4.05 -14.70 -2.16
C GLN A 69 -4.18 -13.21 -1.88
N ALA A 70 -5.24 -12.75 -1.22
CA ALA A 70 -5.51 -11.32 -1.07
C ALA A 70 -5.85 -10.90 0.37
N HIS A 71 -6.26 -11.84 1.21
CA HIS A 71 -6.75 -11.52 2.54
C HIS A 71 -5.64 -11.63 3.59
N PRO A 72 -5.29 -10.54 4.28
CA PRO A 72 -4.31 -10.59 5.35
C PRO A 72 -4.83 -11.34 6.57
N THR A 73 -3.92 -12.02 7.24
CA THR A 73 -4.06 -12.49 8.63
C THR A 73 -4.23 -11.33 9.60
N ALA A 74 -4.63 -11.59 10.84
CA ALA A 74 -4.70 -10.54 11.86
C ALA A 74 -3.36 -9.80 12.05
N SER A 75 -2.24 -10.53 12.07
CA SER A 75 -0.89 -9.94 12.14
C SER A 75 -0.51 -9.20 10.85
N GLY A 76 -0.96 -9.69 9.69
CA GLY A 76 -0.82 -8.99 8.40
C GLY A 76 -1.53 -7.65 8.40
N SER A 77 -2.80 -7.62 8.81
CA SER A 77 -3.60 -6.39 8.93
C SER A 77 -2.98 -5.40 9.91
N ALA A 78 -2.50 -5.88 11.06
CA ALA A 78 -1.82 -5.03 12.05
C ALA A 78 -0.53 -4.40 11.50
N PHE A 79 0.26 -5.18 10.74
CA PHE A 79 1.46 -4.67 10.09
C PHE A 79 1.12 -3.63 9.01
N MET A 80 0.20 -3.94 8.11
CA MET A 80 -0.25 -3.02 7.05
C MET A 80 -0.81 -1.72 7.64
N GLY A 81 -1.67 -1.83 8.67
CA GLY A 81 -2.23 -0.68 9.38
C GLY A 81 -1.14 0.21 10.01
N THR A 82 -0.09 -0.39 10.55
CA THR A 82 1.07 0.35 11.08
C THR A 82 1.79 1.13 9.98
N GLN A 83 2.04 0.53 8.82
CA GLN A 83 2.70 1.21 7.70
C GLN A 83 1.84 2.35 7.14
N ILE A 84 0.53 2.12 6.99
CA ILE A 84 -0.42 3.16 6.57
C ILE A 84 -0.43 4.30 7.58
N GLY A 85 -0.47 4.00 8.89
CA GLY A 85 -0.44 5.00 9.95
C GLY A 85 0.82 5.88 9.88
N LYS A 86 2.01 5.26 9.70
CA LYS A 86 3.26 6.00 9.50
C LYS A 86 3.20 6.92 8.28
N PHE A 87 2.76 6.38 7.13
CA PHE A 87 2.59 7.16 5.92
C PHE A 87 1.69 8.39 6.13
N LEU A 88 0.56 8.22 6.82
CA LEU A 88 -0.38 9.31 7.09
C LEU A 88 0.22 10.41 7.98
N VAL A 89 1.01 10.02 8.98
CA VAL A 89 1.71 10.95 9.89
C VAL A 89 2.86 11.66 9.17
N GLU A 90 3.74 10.93 8.48
CA GLU A 90 4.91 11.48 7.77
C GLU A 90 4.51 12.43 6.62
N SER A 91 3.36 12.16 5.98
CA SER A 91 2.83 12.99 4.91
C SER A 91 2.20 14.31 5.41
N ASN A 92 2.15 14.57 6.73
CA ASN A 92 1.40 15.67 7.36
C ASN A 92 0.02 15.88 6.73
N ASN A 93 -0.66 14.76 6.49
CA ASN A 93 -2.09 14.73 6.21
C ASN A 93 -2.94 14.51 7.46
N LEU A 94 -2.30 14.48 8.63
CA LEU A 94 -2.82 14.74 9.99
C LEU A 94 -1.76 15.53 10.77
#